data_AF-A0A485BCI9-F1
#
_entry.id   AF-A0A485BCI9-F1
#
_cell.length_a   1.000
_cell.length_b   1.000
_cell.length_c   1.000
_cell.angle_alpha   90.00
_cell.angle_beta   90.00
_cell.angle_gamma   90.00
#
_symmetry.space_group_name_H-M   'P 1'
#
loop_
_entity.id
_entity.type
_entity.pdbx_description
1 polymer ?
#
loop_
_entity_poly.entity_id
_entity_poly.type
_entity_poly.pdbx_seq_one_letter_code
_entity_poly.pdbx_strand_id
1 'polypeptide(L)'
;MVNLISKDQSFPNDDQGDGRRFYTDGPRAHEFLQEFSRDVFTPRGLMTVGEMSSTSLENCQQYASLDGKELSMTFNFHHLKVDYPGGEKWTLARPDYVALKSLFSHWQQGMHNRAWNALFWCNHDQRALPHVLAMKVNTG
;
A
#
# COMPACT_ATOMS: atom_id res chain seq x y z
N MET A 1 -7.70 -5.35 -1.28
CA MET A 1 -6.57 -5.40 -0.31
C MET A 1 -6.11 -6.83 -0.05
N VAL A 2 -4.94 -7.21 -0.59
CA VAL A 2 -4.41 -8.59 -0.47
C VAL A 2 -3.82 -8.88 0.91
N ASN A 3 -3.31 -7.86 1.60
CA ASN A 3 -2.67 -8.03 2.89
C ASN A 3 -3.62 -8.25 4.08
N LEU A 4 -4.91 -8.51 3.80
CA LEU A 4 -5.92 -8.76 4.83
C LEU A 4 -6.35 -10.24 4.89
N ILE A 5 -5.68 -11.13 4.16
CA ILE A 5 -6.12 -12.53 4.00
C ILE A 5 -5.86 -13.41 5.23
N SER A 6 -4.85 -13.10 6.04
CA SER A 6 -4.49 -13.88 7.23
C SER A 6 -4.94 -13.17 8.51
N LYS A 7 -5.58 -13.91 9.42
CA LYS A 7 -6.12 -13.41 10.70
C LYS A 7 -5.45 -14.12 11.86
N ASP A 8 -5.27 -13.42 12.97
CA ASP A 8 -5.04 -14.03 14.27
C ASP A 8 -6.22 -14.96 14.62
N GLN A 9 -5.93 -16.24 14.79
CA GLN A 9 -6.96 -17.28 15.03
C GLN A 9 -7.47 -17.30 16.47
N SER A 10 -6.85 -16.56 17.39
CA SER A 10 -7.38 -16.38 18.75
C SER A 10 -8.54 -15.39 18.81
N PHE A 11 -8.78 -14.63 17.74
CA PHE A 11 -9.81 -13.60 17.63
C PHE A 11 -9.88 -12.68 18.87
N PRO A 12 -8.76 -12.05 19.27
CA PRO A 12 -8.70 -11.25 20.48
C PRO A 12 -9.46 -9.94 20.31
N ASN A 13 -9.90 -9.36 21.43
CA ASN A 13 -10.43 -8.00 21.44
C ASN A 13 -9.29 -6.99 21.23
N ASP A 14 -9.61 -5.88 20.54
CA ASP A 14 -8.68 -4.77 20.38
C ASP A 14 -9.03 -3.60 21.32
N ASP A 15 -8.32 -3.50 22.43
CA ASP A 15 -8.50 -2.40 23.39
C ASP A 15 -7.68 -1.13 23.03
N GLN A 16 -6.94 -1.13 21.91
CA GLN A 16 -6.03 -0.04 21.52
C GLN A 16 -6.33 0.55 20.12
N GLY A 17 -7.22 -0.08 19.36
CA GLY A 17 -7.48 0.25 17.97
C GLY A 17 -8.78 -0.35 17.47
N ASP A 18 -8.85 -0.58 16.17
CA ASP A 18 -10.05 -1.07 15.47
C ASP A 18 -9.92 -2.53 15.00
N GLY A 19 -8.97 -3.28 15.56
CA GLY A 19 -8.71 -4.69 15.24
C GLY A 19 -7.78 -4.90 14.04
N ARG A 20 -7.40 -3.84 13.29
CA ARG A 20 -6.60 -3.99 12.07
C ARG A 20 -5.28 -4.73 12.26
N ARG A 21 -4.67 -4.61 13.43
CA ARG A 21 -3.41 -5.29 13.80
C ARG A 21 -3.51 -6.82 13.83
N PHE A 22 -4.72 -7.37 13.96
CA PHE A 22 -4.94 -8.81 13.99
C PHE A 22 -5.18 -9.43 12.63
N TYR A 23 -5.31 -8.62 11.57
CA TYR A 23 -5.60 -9.16 10.23
C TYR A 23 -4.86 -8.46 9.09
N THR A 24 -4.27 -7.29 9.33
CA THR A 24 -3.42 -6.59 8.35
C THR A 24 -2.01 -7.12 8.46
N ASP A 25 -1.46 -7.58 7.35
CA ASP A 25 -0.16 -8.27 7.31
C ASP A 25 -0.12 -9.46 8.30
N GLY A 26 -1.25 -10.18 8.39
CA GLY A 26 -1.45 -11.22 9.40
C GLY A 26 -0.45 -12.39 9.32
N PRO A 27 -0.42 -13.25 10.35
CA PRO A 27 0.70 -14.14 10.65
C PRO A 27 1.07 -15.14 9.55
N ARG A 28 0.12 -15.45 8.66
CA ARG A 28 0.29 -16.39 7.53
C ARG A 28 0.12 -15.72 6.17
N ALA A 29 0.08 -14.39 6.09
CA ALA A 29 -0.17 -13.69 4.82
C ALA A 29 0.91 -14.00 3.77
N HIS A 30 2.19 -13.92 4.17
CA HIS A 30 3.33 -14.29 3.32
C HIS A 30 3.30 -15.77 2.94
N GLU A 31 3.04 -16.67 3.90
CA GLU A 31 2.93 -18.11 3.64
C GLU A 31 1.88 -18.41 2.55
N PHE A 32 0.69 -17.82 2.66
CA PHE A 32 -0.38 -18.01 1.68
C PHE A 32 -0.02 -17.47 0.29
N LEU A 33 0.66 -16.31 0.22
CA LEU A 33 1.08 -15.76 -1.07
C LEU A 33 2.22 -16.55 -1.71
N GLN A 34 3.14 -17.11 -0.91
CA GLN A 34 4.18 -17.99 -1.42
C GLN A 34 3.61 -19.31 -1.93
N GLU A 35 2.65 -19.89 -1.22
CA GLU A 35 1.88 -21.05 -1.68
C GLU A 35 1.19 -20.77 -3.01
N PHE A 36 0.47 -19.65 -3.09
CA PHE A 36 -0.28 -19.30 -4.30
C PHE A 36 0.65 -18.92 -5.47
N SER A 37 1.79 -18.28 -5.20
CA SER A 37 2.79 -18.00 -6.23
C SER A 37 3.39 -19.27 -6.80
N ARG A 38 3.78 -20.22 -5.92
CA ARG A 38 4.34 -21.52 -6.31
C ARG A 38 3.35 -22.32 -7.16
N ASP A 39 2.09 -22.39 -6.75
CA ASP A 39 1.11 -23.27 -7.37
C ASP A 39 0.37 -22.61 -8.56
N VAL A 40 0.35 -21.27 -8.61
CA VAL A 40 -0.45 -20.53 -9.58
C VAL A 40 0.34 -19.52 -10.41
N PHE A 41 1.01 -18.55 -9.79
CA PHE A 41 1.58 -17.41 -10.51
C PHE A 41 2.82 -17.77 -11.31
N THR A 42 3.78 -18.42 -10.66
CA THR A 42 5.09 -18.77 -11.25
C THR A 42 4.94 -19.77 -12.40
N PRO A 43 4.19 -20.89 -12.27
CA PRO A 43 4.05 -21.86 -13.38
C PRO A 43 3.39 -21.27 -14.62
N ARG A 44 2.62 -20.19 -14.47
CA ARG A 44 1.90 -19.51 -15.56
C ARG A 44 2.60 -18.24 -16.04
N GLY A 45 3.75 -17.87 -15.45
CA GLY A 45 4.48 -16.65 -15.82
C GLY A 45 3.67 -15.37 -15.66
N LEU A 46 2.81 -15.29 -14.64
CA LEU A 46 1.91 -14.15 -14.44
C LEU A 46 2.65 -12.95 -13.82
N MET A 47 2.27 -11.74 -14.26
CA MET A 47 2.56 -10.51 -13.52
C MET A 47 1.45 -10.26 -12.52
N THR A 48 1.79 -10.07 -11.25
CA THR A 48 0.84 -9.88 -10.16
C THR A 48 1.10 -8.58 -9.42
N VAL A 49 0.02 -7.88 -9.08
CA VAL A 49 0.06 -6.62 -8.35
C VAL A 49 -0.81 -6.69 -7.11
N GLY A 50 -0.20 -6.44 -5.95
CA GLY A 50 -0.89 -6.40 -4.66
C GLY A 50 -1.37 -5.00 -4.31
N GLU A 51 -2.68 -4.86 -4.12
CA GLU A 51 -3.26 -3.69 -3.48
C GLU A 51 -3.11 -3.81 -1.95
N MET A 52 -2.38 -2.89 -1.32
CA MET A 52 -2.15 -2.90 0.14
C MET A 52 -3.00 -1.85 0.87
N SER A 53 -3.58 -2.22 2.00
CA SER A 53 -4.48 -1.35 2.79
C SER A 53 -3.71 -0.30 3.61
N SER A 54 -3.29 -0.71 4.81
CA SER A 54 -2.24 -0.12 5.63
C SER A 54 -1.11 -1.12 5.61
N THR A 55 0.13 -0.68 5.41
CA THR A 55 1.28 -1.59 5.41
C THR A 55 2.56 -0.81 5.67
N SER A 56 3.65 -1.50 5.98
CA SER A 56 4.97 -0.89 6.13
C SER A 56 5.80 -1.07 4.85
N LEU A 57 6.88 -0.30 4.75
CA LEU A 57 7.87 -0.47 3.69
C LEU A 57 8.47 -1.88 3.72
N GLU A 58 8.76 -2.40 4.91
CA GLU A 58 9.37 -3.71 5.13
C GLU A 58 8.45 -4.85 4.67
N ASN A 59 7.14 -4.72 4.88
CA ASN A 59 6.17 -5.69 4.39
C ASN A 59 6.08 -5.64 2.86
N CYS A 60 6.03 -4.45 2.25
CA CYS A 60 6.08 -4.32 0.80
C CYS A 60 7.38 -4.87 0.18
N GLN A 61 8.52 -4.72 0.86
CA GLN A 61 9.78 -5.33 0.42
C GLN A 61 9.70 -6.86 0.38
N GLN A 62 9.00 -7.47 1.34
CA GLN A 62 8.77 -8.92 1.34
C GLN A 62 7.77 -9.32 0.26
N TYR A 63 6.60 -8.66 0.20
CA TYR A 63 5.54 -8.98 -0.76
C TYR A 63 5.97 -8.88 -2.22
N ALA A 64 6.78 -7.87 -2.57
CA ALA A 64 7.23 -7.63 -3.94
C ALA A 64 8.74 -7.82 -4.12
N SER A 65 9.34 -8.67 -3.29
CA SER A 65 10.75 -9.00 -3.35
C SER A 65 11.18 -9.40 -4.77
N LEU A 66 12.39 -9.00 -5.16
CA LEU A 66 12.96 -9.33 -6.48
C LEU A 66 13.19 -10.84 -6.68
N ASP A 67 13.11 -11.66 -5.63
CA ASP A 67 13.16 -13.12 -5.75
C ASP A 67 11.86 -13.75 -6.31
N GLY A 68 10.80 -12.95 -6.47
CA GLY A 68 9.56 -13.35 -7.12
C GLY A 68 8.75 -14.40 -6.35
N LYS A 69 9.03 -14.62 -5.06
CA LYS A 69 8.37 -15.66 -4.27
C LYS A 69 6.90 -15.38 -3.98
N GLU A 70 6.48 -14.13 -4.05
CA GLU A 70 5.12 -13.70 -3.71
C GLU A 70 4.46 -12.95 -4.87
N LEU A 71 4.54 -11.62 -4.89
CA LEU A 71 3.93 -10.77 -5.91
C LEU A 71 4.99 -10.11 -6.79
N SER A 72 4.64 -9.70 -8.00
CA SER A 72 5.56 -8.96 -8.87
C SER A 72 5.77 -7.52 -8.39
N MET A 73 4.74 -6.88 -7.82
CA MET A 73 4.77 -5.51 -7.33
C MET A 73 3.66 -5.21 -6.32
N THR A 74 3.80 -4.13 -5.57
CA THR A 74 2.75 -3.63 -4.65
C THR A 74 2.44 -2.17 -4.90
N PHE A 75 1.18 -1.74 -4.71
CA PHE A 75 0.86 -0.32 -4.51
C PHE A 75 0.34 -0.08 -3.09
N ASN A 76 0.75 1.07 -2.53
CA ASN A 76 0.32 1.58 -1.23
C ASN A 76 -0.36 2.94 -1.42
N PHE A 77 -1.14 3.37 -0.44
CA PHE A 77 -1.96 4.58 -0.54
C PHE A 77 -1.41 5.78 0.26
N HIS A 78 -0.17 5.74 0.77
CA HIS A 78 0.31 6.78 1.68
C HIS A 78 0.35 8.17 1.03
N HIS A 79 0.77 8.26 -0.23
CA HIS A 79 0.82 9.52 -0.98
C HIS A 79 -0.55 10.12 -1.27
N LEU A 80 -1.62 9.33 -1.16
CA LEU A 80 -3.01 9.75 -1.37
C LEU A 80 -3.71 10.20 -0.08
N LYS A 81 -2.98 10.23 1.05
CA LYS A 81 -3.48 10.68 2.37
C LYS A 81 -2.83 11.99 2.83
N VAL A 82 -2.07 12.66 1.97
CA VAL A 82 -1.33 13.90 2.30
C VAL A 82 -2.23 15.12 2.51
N ASP A 83 -3.53 14.98 2.22
CA ASP A 83 -4.58 15.97 2.44
C ASP A 83 -5.58 15.53 3.52
N TYR A 84 -5.26 14.51 4.35
CA TYR A 84 -6.13 14.01 5.42
C TYR A 84 -5.61 14.52 6.78
N PRO A 85 -6.02 15.71 7.25
CA PRO A 85 -5.53 16.25 8.51
C PRO A 85 -5.95 15.32 9.66
N GLY A 86 -4.98 14.90 10.48
CA GLY A 86 -5.23 13.92 11.54
C GLY A 86 -5.67 12.53 11.04
N GLY A 87 -5.55 12.24 9.75
CA GLY A 87 -6.06 11.01 9.13
C GLY A 87 -7.53 11.08 8.71
N GLU A 88 -8.20 12.23 8.88
CA GLU A 88 -9.62 12.41 8.58
C GLU A 88 -9.89 12.63 7.09
N LYS A 89 -10.28 11.55 6.40
CA LYS A 89 -10.57 11.53 4.94
C LYS A 89 -11.62 12.54 4.49
N TRP A 90 -12.58 12.86 5.35
CA TRP A 90 -13.73 13.72 5.00
C TRP A 90 -13.49 15.19 5.31
N THR A 91 -12.34 15.52 5.91
CA THR A 91 -11.97 16.89 6.21
C THR A 91 -11.28 17.52 5.00
N LEU A 92 -11.77 18.68 4.56
CA LEU A 92 -11.14 19.41 3.47
C LEU A 92 -9.84 20.06 3.94
N ALA A 93 -8.72 19.67 3.34
CA ALA A 93 -7.43 20.32 3.55
C ALA A 93 -6.67 20.48 2.23
N ARG A 94 -5.63 21.33 2.24
CA ARG A 94 -4.69 21.40 1.13
C ARG A 94 -3.69 20.24 1.27
N PRO A 95 -3.24 19.64 0.16
CA PRO A 95 -2.18 18.63 0.19
C PRO A 95 -0.90 19.19 0.80
N ASP A 96 -0.26 18.42 1.67
CA ASP A 96 1.11 18.67 2.10
C ASP A 96 2.10 18.17 1.03
N TYR A 97 2.62 19.09 0.21
CA TYR A 97 3.59 18.78 -0.85
C TYR A 97 4.96 18.36 -0.32
N VAL A 98 5.34 18.77 0.89
CA VAL A 98 6.61 18.35 1.50
C VAL A 98 6.48 16.90 1.96
N ALA A 99 5.38 16.56 2.63
CA ALA A 99 5.05 15.19 2.98
C ALA A 99 4.94 14.29 1.74
N LEU A 100 4.30 14.76 0.67
CA LEU A 100 4.19 14.04 -0.60
C LEU A 100 5.57 13.67 -1.17
N LYS A 101 6.48 14.65 -1.31
CA LYS A 101 7.84 14.40 -1.80
C LYS A 101 8.62 13.47 -0.89
N SER A 102 8.47 13.63 0.43
CA SER A 102 9.12 12.78 1.43
C SER A 102 8.65 11.33 1.29
N LEU A 103 7.35 11.10 1.15
CA LEU A 103 6.77 9.76 0.95
C LEU A 103 7.26 9.13 -0.34
N PHE A 104 7.22 9.83 -1.47
CA PHE A 104 7.77 9.30 -2.72
C PHE A 104 9.25 8.92 -2.58
N SER A 105 10.05 9.79 -1.95
CA SER A 105 11.48 9.53 -1.73
C SER A 105 11.71 8.30 -0.84
N HIS A 106 10.97 8.20 0.27
CA HIS A 106 11.03 7.07 1.19
C HIS A 106 10.70 5.74 0.49
N TRP A 107 9.59 5.70 -0.25
CA TRP A 107 9.14 4.48 -0.94
C TRP A 107 10.03 4.11 -2.12
N GLN A 108 10.52 5.09 -2.90
CA GLN A 108 11.42 4.82 -4.02
C GLN A 108 12.78 4.31 -3.54
N GLN A 109 13.39 5.00 -2.57
CA GLN A 109 14.70 4.59 -2.04
C GLN A 109 14.60 3.28 -1.25
N GLY A 110 13.55 3.12 -0.46
CA GLY A 110 13.32 1.94 0.35
C GLY A 110 13.12 0.67 -0.47
N MET A 111 12.44 0.76 -1.61
CA MET A 111 12.18 -0.40 -2.47
C MET A 111 13.32 -0.65 -3.48
N HIS A 112 14.16 0.34 -3.75
CA HIS A 112 15.23 0.24 -4.74
C HIS A 112 16.16 -0.96 -4.49
N ASN A 113 16.41 -1.75 -5.54
CA ASN A 113 17.18 -3.01 -5.50
C ASN A 113 16.68 -4.07 -4.50
N ARG A 114 15.44 -3.94 -4.01
CA ARG A 114 14.82 -4.88 -3.06
C ARG A 114 13.48 -5.41 -3.53
N ALA A 115 12.65 -4.54 -4.10
CA ALA A 115 11.29 -4.85 -4.51
C ALA A 115 10.75 -3.86 -5.55
N TRP A 116 9.56 -4.14 -6.09
CA TRP A 116 8.90 -3.28 -7.07
C TRP A 116 7.70 -2.49 -6.50
N ASN A 117 7.74 -1.17 -6.72
CA ASN A 117 6.58 -0.30 -6.55
C ASN A 117 5.71 -0.29 -7.81
N ALA A 118 4.40 -0.41 -7.65
CA ALA A 118 3.44 0.01 -8.66
C ALA A 118 3.13 1.51 -8.48
N LEU A 119 3.47 2.32 -9.48
CA LEU A 119 3.27 3.76 -9.47
C LEU A 119 1.87 4.11 -9.97
N PHE A 120 1.10 4.85 -9.18
CA PHE A 120 -0.24 5.29 -9.56
C PHE A 120 -0.63 6.60 -8.86
N TRP A 121 -1.61 7.26 -9.45
CA TRP A 121 -2.22 8.47 -8.90
C TRP A 121 -3.75 8.39 -8.79
N CYS A 122 -4.38 7.59 -9.65
CA CYS A 122 -5.82 7.43 -9.69
C CYS A 122 -6.19 5.95 -9.73
N ASN A 123 -7.33 5.66 -9.12
CA ASN A 123 -8.11 4.45 -9.34
C ASN A 123 -9.59 4.83 -9.13
N HIS A 124 -10.50 3.84 -9.12
CA HIS A 124 -11.94 4.09 -8.99
C HIS A 124 -12.38 4.54 -7.58
N ASP A 125 -11.56 4.32 -6.55
CA ASP A 125 -11.85 4.71 -5.16
C ASP A 125 -11.29 6.10 -4.79
N GLN A 126 -10.47 6.67 -5.67
CA GLN A 126 -9.78 7.94 -5.45
C GLN A 126 -10.41 9.06 -6.26
N ARG A 127 -10.40 10.27 -5.69
CA ARG A 127 -10.81 11.48 -6.41
C ARG A 127 -9.87 11.71 -7.59
N ALA A 128 -10.39 12.29 -8.67
CA ALA A 128 -9.59 12.58 -9.86
C ALA A 128 -8.41 13.52 -9.52
N LEU A 129 -7.23 13.22 -10.07
CA LEU A 129 -5.97 13.96 -9.95
C LEU A 129 -6.09 15.50 -9.97
N PRO A 130 -6.90 16.12 -10.87
CA PRO A 130 -7.07 17.57 -10.88
C PRO A 130 -7.62 18.14 -9.58
N HIS A 131 -8.37 17.38 -8.79
CA HIS A 131 -8.87 17.84 -7.50
C HIS A 131 -7.85 17.65 -6.36
N VAL A 132 -6.95 16.67 -6.48
CA VAL A 132 -5.93 16.34 -5.48
C VAL A 132 -4.67 17.19 -5.67
N LEU A 133 -4.31 17.54 -6.91
CA LEU A 133 -3.09 18.28 -7.25
C LEU A 133 -3.35 19.63 -7.93
N ALA A 134 -4.58 20.14 -8.03
CA ALA A 134 -4.82 21.46 -8.63
C ALA A 134 -4.02 22.55 -7.90
N MET A 135 -2.93 22.94 -8.54
CA MET A 135 -2.47 24.31 -8.50
C MET A 135 -3.64 25.17 -9.01
N LYS A 136 -4.30 25.91 -8.13
CA LYS A 136 -4.80 27.21 -8.57
C LYS A 136 -3.54 27.99 -8.95
N VAL A 137 -3.14 27.92 -10.21
CA VAL A 137 -2.28 28.93 -10.82
C VAL A 137 -3.08 30.21 -10.69
N ASN A 138 -2.81 30.97 -9.64
CA ASN A 138 -3.39 32.27 -9.44
C ASN A 138 -2.64 33.17 -10.42
N THR A 139 -3.16 33.29 -11.64
CA THR A 139 -2.79 34.38 -12.54
C THR A 139 -3.46 35.63 -11.97
N GLY A 140 -2.73 36.35 -11.13
CA GLY A 140 -3.09 37.64 -10.56
C GLY A 140 -1.83 38.40 -10.21
#